data_AF-A0A0B5FTD3-F1
#
_entry.id   AF-A0A0B5FTD3-F1
#
_cell.length_a   1.000
_cell.length_b   1.000
_cell.length_c   1.000
_cell.angle_alpha   90.00
_cell.angle_beta   90.00
_cell.angle_gamma   90.00
#
_symmetry.space_group_name_H-M   'P 1'
#
loop_
_entity.id
_entity.type
_entity.pdbx_description
1 polymer ?
#
loop_
_entity_poly.entity_id
_entity_poly.type
_entity_poly.pdbx_seq_one_letter_code
_entity_poly.pdbx_strand_id
1 'polypeptide(L)'
;MMRFEQTVDVLEHVGLFHRKTAELYRALTERVSSPRVKMLLDYMARHEDRVALSIREYRDESRPQVLSSWFKYTHDEDIFAPLKEVDLDRDYDFDDVLDLALTLDSKLLELYQDMSTQAVSPEVKDMFNSLLLREMEEKQKLMRAAAGLLDL
;
A
#
# COMPACT_ATOMS: atom_id res chain seq x y z
N MET A 1 1.44 -16.55 6.57
CA MET A 1 1.23 -16.57 8.02
C MET A 1 2.20 -15.60 8.67
N MET A 2 1.77 -14.36 8.87
CA MET A 2 2.52 -13.27 9.53
C MET A 2 1.83 -12.95 10.86
N ARG A 3 2.63 -12.72 11.91
CA ARG A 3 2.14 -12.39 13.25
C ARG A 3 2.78 -11.07 13.67
N PHE A 4 1.98 -10.02 13.79
CA PHE A 4 2.46 -8.73 14.29
C PHE A 4 2.58 -8.76 15.82
N GLU A 5 3.77 -8.50 16.34
CA GLU A 5 3.95 -8.45 17.79
C GLU A 5 3.62 -7.05 18.31
N GLN A 6 4.01 -6.03 17.54
CA GLN A 6 3.90 -4.63 17.90
C GLN A 6 3.44 -3.75 16.72
N THR A 7 3.05 -2.52 17.05
CA THR A 7 2.64 -1.50 16.08
C THR A 7 3.75 -1.20 15.06
N VAL A 8 5.01 -1.22 15.50
CA VAL A 8 6.17 -1.06 14.59
C VAL A 8 6.22 -2.14 13.51
N ASP A 9 5.88 -3.39 13.83
CA ASP A 9 5.93 -4.49 12.86
C ASP A 9 4.91 -4.28 11.74
N VAL A 10 3.74 -3.73 12.07
CA VAL A 10 2.70 -3.38 11.09
C VAL A 10 3.20 -2.28 10.16
N LEU A 11 3.79 -1.21 10.70
CA LEU A 11 4.32 -0.10 9.89
C LEU A 11 5.48 -0.55 8.99
N GLU A 12 6.35 -1.44 9.48
CA GLU A 12 7.42 -2.03 8.67
C GLU A 12 6.87 -2.92 7.56
N HIS A 13 5.82 -3.69 7.86
CA HIS A 13 5.16 -4.56 6.89
C HIS A 13 4.49 -3.76 5.76
N VAL A 14 3.74 -2.71 6.12
CA VAL A 14 3.14 -1.76 5.19
C VAL A 14 4.21 -1.05 4.35
N GLY A 15 5.27 -0.56 4.98
CA GLY A 15 6.36 0.09 4.27
C GLY A 15 7.09 -0.87 3.30
N LEU A 16 7.20 -2.15 3.65
CA LEU A 16 7.71 -3.18 2.74
C LEU A 16 6.74 -3.45 1.60
N PHE A 17 5.43 -3.50 1.87
CA PHE A 17 4.40 -3.70 0.87
C PHE A 17 4.48 -2.65 -0.23
N HIS A 18 4.45 -1.36 0.12
CA HIS A 18 4.57 -0.27 -0.88
C HIS A 18 5.86 -0.38 -1.70
N ARG A 19 7.01 -0.71 -1.07
CA ARG A 19 8.26 -0.94 -1.83
C ARG A 19 8.14 -2.09 -2.82
N LYS A 20 7.51 -3.20 -2.42
CA LYS A 20 7.30 -4.35 -3.31
C LYS A 20 6.31 -4.05 -4.43
N THR A 21 5.29 -3.26 -4.17
CA THR A 21 4.38 -2.76 -5.19
C THR A 21 5.11 -1.87 -6.19
N ALA A 22 5.99 -0.96 -5.72
CA ALA A 22 6.80 -0.13 -6.60
C ALA A 22 7.77 -0.96 -7.48
N GLU A 23 8.42 -1.97 -6.90
CA GLU A 23 9.26 -2.93 -7.63
C GLU A 23 8.46 -3.69 -8.70
N LEU A 24 7.24 -4.13 -8.36
CA LEU A 24 6.35 -4.82 -9.28
C LEU A 24 5.97 -3.94 -10.47
N TYR A 25 5.51 -2.71 -10.23
CA TYR A 25 5.13 -1.80 -11.31
C TYR A 25 6.30 -1.50 -12.25
N ARG A 26 7.52 -1.35 -11.72
CA ARG A 26 8.74 -1.21 -12.55
C ARG A 26 8.99 -2.45 -13.40
N ALA A 27 8.82 -3.64 -12.85
CA ALA A 27 8.98 -4.89 -13.59
C ALA A 27 7.95 -5.00 -14.72
N LEU A 28 6.69 -4.59 -14.49
CA LEU A 28 5.65 -4.57 -15.51
C LEU A 28 5.93 -3.53 -16.62
N THR A 29 6.54 -2.38 -16.30
CA THR A 29 6.90 -1.35 -17.29
C THR A 29 7.80 -1.89 -18.41
N GLU A 30 8.69 -2.83 -18.09
CA GLU A 30 9.59 -3.47 -19.05
C GLU A 30 8.89 -4.46 -19.98
N ARG A 31 7.65 -4.86 -19.64
CA ARG A 31 6.90 -5.93 -20.31
C ARG A 31 5.77 -5.41 -21.18
N VAL A 32 5.17 -4.28 -20.78
CA VAL A 32 4.04 -3.71 -21.51
C VAL A 32 4.47 -3.07 -22.83
N SER A 33 3.65 -3.20 -23.86
CA SER A 33 3.93 -2.63 -25.18
C SER A 33 3.47 -1.17 -25.32
N SER A 34 2.39 -0.81 -24.63
CA SER A 34 1.77 0.50 -24.72
C SER A 34 2.57 1.60 -24.00
N PRO A 35 3.00 2.68 -24.69
CA PRO A 35 3.68 3.81 -24.05
C PRO A 35 2.84 4.48 -22.96
N ARG A 36 1.52 4.53 -23.14
CA ARG A 36 0.60 5.08 -22.13
C ARG A 36 0.60 4.24 -20.86
N VAL A 37 0.56 2.92 -20.99
CA VAL A 37 0.61 2.01 -19.82
C VAL A 37 1.97 2.10 -19.12
N LYS A 38 3.08 2.27 -19.86
CA LYS A 38 4.40 2.55 -19.26
C LYS A 38 4.39 3.83 -18.42
N MET A 39 3.78 4.90 -18.91
CA MET A 39 3.65 6.15 -18.17
C MET A 39 2.82 5.98 -16.90
N LEU A 40 1.71 5.22 -16.97
CA LEU A 40 0.90 4.88 -15.80
C LEU A 40 1.72 4.11 -14.77
N LEU A 41 2.39 3.02 -15.17
CA LEU A 41 3.19 2.18 -14.27
C LEU A 41 4.37 2.93 -13.64
N ASP A 42 5.07 3.79 -14.39
CA ASP A 42 6.13 4.64 -13.83
C ASP A 42 5.58 5.67 -12.84
N TYR A 43 4.42 6.27 -13.14
CA TYR A 43 3.74 7.15 -12.20
C TYR A 43 3.36 6.42 -10.90
N MET A 44 2.77 5.22 -11.02
CA MET A 44 2.38 4.36 -9.91
C MET A 44 3.60 3.95 -9.07
N ALA A 45 4.67 3.47 -9.69
CA ALA A 45 5.89 3.09 -8.99
C ALA A 45 6.50 4.25 -8.17
N ARG A 46 6.52 5.46 -8.73
CA ARG A 46 7.00 6.66 -8.02
C ARG A 46 6.06 7.08 -6.89
N HIS A 47 4.76 6.86 -7.05
CA HIS A 47 3.79 7.11 -5.99
C HIS A 47 4.04 6.19 -4.80
N GLU A 48 4.14 4.88 -5.04
CA GLU A 48 4.40 3.88 -4.01
C GLU A 48 5.71 4.11 -3.26
N ASP A 49 6.78 4.49 -3.95
CA ASP A 49 8.05 4.85 -3.30
C ASP A 49 7.89 6.03 -2.33
N ARG A 50 7.09 7.05 -2.71
CA ARG A 50 6.83 8.21 -1.84
C ARG A 50 6.00 7.81 -0.62
N VAL A 51 5.01 6.93 -0.81
CA VAL A 51 4.21 6.42 0.32
C VAL A 51 5.08 5.58 1.26
N ALA A 52 5.91 4.68 0.73
CA ALA A 52 6.86 3.89 1.51
C ALA A 52 7.84 4.75 2.32
N LEU A 53 8.28 5.89 1.76
CA LEU A 53 9.09 6.87 2.47
C LEU A 53 8.29 7.55 3.58
N SER A 54 7.07 8.01 3.29
CA SER A 54 6.20 8.67 4.27
C SER A 54 5.87 7.77 5.46
N ILE A 55 5.61 6.47 5.24
CA ILE A 55 5.40 5.49 6.31
C ILE A 55 6.64 5.34 7.19
N ARG A 56 7.83 5.35 6.59
CA ARG A 56 9.09 5.29 7.33
C ARG A 56 9.31 6.54 8.18
N GLU A 57 9.12 7.72 7.59
CA GLU A 57 9.22 9.00 8.29
C GLU A 57 8.22 9.07 9.44
N TYR A 58 6.96 8.67 9.20
CA TYR A 58 5.93 8.60 10.22
C TYR A 58 6.30 7.68 11.39
N ARG A 59 6.87 6.50 11.09
CA ARG A 59 7.38 5.57 12.10
C ARG A 59 8.51 6.22 12.90
N ASP A 60 9.46 6.85 12.23
CA ASP A 60 10.65 7.43 12.87
C ASP A 60 10.30 8.66 13.75
N GLU A 61 9.23 9.39 13.41
CA GLU A 61 8.68 10.50 14.20
C GLU A 61 7.72 10.05 15.32
N SER A 62 7.24 8.80 15.26
CA SER A 62 6.26 8.28 16.22
C SER A 62 6.87 8.02 17.59
N ARG A 63 6.06 8.23 18.63
CA ARG A 63 6.49 8.01 20.01
C ARG A 63 6.81 6.53 20.26
N PRO A 64 7.93 6.19 20.93
CA PRO A 64 8.30 4.80 21.23
C PRO A 64 7.21 4.00 21.96
N GLN A 65 6.41 4.66 22.80
CA GLN A 65 5.31 4.03 23.52
C GLN A 65 4.16 3.57 22.60
N VAL A 66 3.92 4.28 21.49
CA VAL A 66 2.91 3.89 20.49
C VAL A 66 3.44 2.72 19.66
N LEU A 67 4.70 2.81 19.22
CA LEU A 67 5.36 1.78 18.40
C LEU A 67 5.47 0.43 19.11
N SER A 68 5.72 0.43 20.42
CA SER A 68 5.85 -0.78 21.25
C SER A 68 4.52 -1.33 21.77
N SER A 69 3.38 -0.75 21.35
CA SER A 69 2.07 -1.23 21.74
C SER A 69 1.74 -2.57 21.09
N TRP A 70 1.32 -3.54 21.91
CA TRP A 70 1.07 -4.93 21.55
C TRP A 70 -0.36 -5.15 21.08
N PHE A 71 -0.55 -5.97 20.05
CA PHE A 71 -1.87 -6.45 19.65
C PHE A 71 -2.20 -7.78 20.35
N LYS A 72 -3.40 -7.86 20.97
CA LYS A 72 -3.87 -9.08 21.65
C LYS A 72 -4.24 -10.20 20.68
N TYR A 73 -4.64 -9.84 19.47
CA TYR A 73 -4.98 -10.73 18.38
C TYR A 73 -4.33 -10.20 17.12
N THR A 74 -3.72 -11.08 16.33
CA THR A 74 -3.17 -10.75 15.02
C THR A 74 -4.05 -11.44 14.00
N HIS A 75 -4.77 -10.66 13.18
CA HIS A 75 -5.36 -11.22 11.99
C HIS A 75 -4.24 -11.55 11.00
N ASP A 76 -4.28 -12.75 10.45
CA ASP A 76 -3.31 -13.24 9.49
C ASP A 76 -3.74 -12.81 8.09
N GLU A 77 -3.66 -11.51 7.81
CA GLU A 77 -3.95 -10.99 6.49
C GLU A 77 -2.66 -10.87 5.67
N ASP A 78 -2.55 -11.70 4.63
CA ASP A 78 -1.46 -11.63 3.67
C ASP A 78 -1.74 -10.55 2.64
N ILE A 79 -1.44 -9.29 2.99
CA ILE A 79 -1.58 -8.16 2.06
C ILE A 79 -0.73 -8.35 0.80
N PHE A 80 0.29 -9.22 0.82
CA PHE A 80 1.14 -9.51 -0.34
C PHE A 80 0.53 -10.54 -1.29
N ALA A 81 -0.62 -11.15 -0.96
CA ALA A 81 -1.24 -12.16 -1.82
C ALA A 81 -1.46 -11.67 -3.27
N PRO A 82 -2.04 -10.48 -3.52
CA PRO A 82 -2.24 -10.01 -4.90
C PRO A 82 -0.91 -9.79 -5.65
N LEU A 83 0.16 -9.39 -4.97
CA LEU A 83 1.48 -9.22 -5.58
C LEU A 83 2.06 -10.55 -6.09
N LYS A 84 1.72 -11.68 -5.44
CA LYS A 84 2.20 -13.02 -5.80
C LYS A 84 1.44 -13.62 -6.98
N GLU A 85 0.23 -13.13 -7.24
CA GLU A 85 -0.66 -13.62 -8.30
C GLU A 85 -0.43 -12.92 -9.65
N VAL A 86 0.42 -11.88 -9.68
CA VAL A 86 0.72 -11.11 -10.89
C VAL A 86 1.60 -11.91 -11.85
N ASP A 87 1.15 -12.01 -13.09
CA ASP A 87 1.89 -12.65 -14.19
C ASP A 87 2.88 -11.65 -14.81
N LEU A 88 4.17 -11.78 -14.47
CA LEU A 88 5.20 -10.87 -14.96
C LEU A 88 5.47 -10.96 -16.47
N ASP A 89 4.93 -11.96 -17.18
CA ASP A 89 5.13 -12.11 -18.61
C ASP A 89 3.91 -11.62 -19.44
N ARG A 90 2.84 -11.17 -18.77
CA ARG A 90 1.64 -10.63 -19.41
C ARG A 90 1.85 -9.17 -19.87
N ASP A 91 1.31 -8.84 -21.05
CA ASP A 91 1.16 -7.45 -21.53
C ASP A 91 -0.15 -6.88 -20.95
N TYR A 92 -0.03 -6.17 -19.83
CA TYR A 92 -1.16 -5.53 -19.13
C TYR A 92 -1.65 -4.30 -19.89
N ASP A 93 -2.97 -4.12 -19.97
CA ASP A 93 -3.56 -2.87 -20.45
C ASP A 93 -3.77 -1.86 -19.32
N PHE A 94 -4.38 -0.73 -19.64
CA PHE A 94 -4.60 0.34 -18.66
C PHE A 94 -5.56 -0.08 -17.54
N ASP A 95 -6.64 -0.77 -17.89
CA ASP A 95 -7.69 -1.17 -16.96
C ASP A 95 -7.16 -2.27 -16.03
N ASP A 96 -6.37 -3.21 -16.56
CA ASP A 96 -5.72 -4.24 -15.76
C ASP A 96 -4.79 -3.64 -14.68
N VAL A 97 -4.03 -2.59 -15.02
CA VAL A 97 -3.14 -1.91 -14.05
C VAL A 97 -3.95 -1.17 -13.00
N LEU A 98 -5.07 -0.55 -13.39
CA LEU A 98 -5.95 0.15 -12.48
C LEU A 98 -6.62 -0.82 -11.49
N ASP A 99 -7.11 -1.96 -11.99
CA ASP A 99 -7.72 -3.00 -11.17
C ASP A 99 -6.72 -3.61 -10.18
N LEU A 100 -5.47 -3.81 -10.62
CA LEU A 100 -4.39 -4.24 -9.73
C LEU A 100 -4.15 -3.23 -8.59
N ALA A 101 -4.05 -1.94 -8.91
CA ALA A 101 -3.89 -0.89 -7.91
C ALA A 101 -5.06 -0.88 -6.90
N LEU A 102 -6.30 -0.96 -7.40
CA LEU A 102 -7.50 -0.99 -6.55
C LEU A 102 -7.55 -2.22 -5.62
N THR A 103 -7.09 -3.36 -6.11
CA THR A 103 -7.01 -4.61 -5.34
C THR A 103 -5.97 -4.49 -4.23
N LEU A 104 -4.80 -3.93 -4.54
CA LEU A 104 -3.72 -3.70 -3.58
C LEU A 104 -4.13 -2.70 -2.48
N ASP A 105 -4.75 -1.58 -2.86
CA ASP A 105 -5.29 -0.60 -1.92
C ASP A 105 -6.32 -1.24 -0.97
N SER A 106 -7.20 -2.08 -1.51
CA SER A 106 -8.26 -2.69 -0.71
C SER A 106 -7.68 -3.56 0.41
N LYS A 107 -6.56 -4.25 0.17
CA LYS A 107 -5.84 -5.01 1.20
C LYS A 107 -5.26 -4.14 2.30
N LEU A 108 -4.77 -2.95 1.96
CA LEU A 108 -4.28 -1.99 2.96
C LEU A 108 -5.42 -1.39 3.78
N LEU A 109 -6.53 -1.05 3.15
CA LEU A 109 -7.72 -0.53 3.84
C LEU A 109 -8.28 -1.55 4.84
N GLU A 110 -8.40 -2.82 4.43
CA GLU A 110 -8.80 -3.94 5.29
C GLU A 110 -7.86 -4.07 6.49
N LEU A 111 -6.55 -4.10 6.25
CA LEU A 111 -5.54 -4.15 7.32
C LEU A 111 -5.68 -2.99 8.31
N TYR A 112 -5.74 -1.74 7.85
CA TYR A 112 -5.83 -0.58 8.74
C TYR A 112 -7.12 -0.55 9.56
N GLN A 113 -8.24 -0.95 8.95
CA GLN A 113 -9.53 -1.06 9.63
C GLN A 113 -9.50 -2.14 10.72
N ASP A 114 -8.88 -3.29 10.42
CA ASP A 114 -8.72 -4.38 11.37
C ASP A 114 -7.80 -3.99 12.53
N MET A 115 -6.69 -3.31 12.25
CA MET A 115 -5.76 -2.85 13.27
C MET A 115 -6.38 -1.76 14.16
N SER A 116 -7.16 -0.83 13.59
CA SER A 116 -7.85 0.20 14.38
C SER A 116 -8.94 -0.38 15.29
N THR A 117 -9.59 -1.46 14.84
CA THR A 117 -10.62 -2.18 15.61
C THR A 117 -10.01 -2.99 16.76
N GLN A 118 -8.81 -3.56 16.53
CA GLN A 118 -8.10 -4.38 17.52
C GLN A 118 -7.20 -3.56 18.46
N ALA A 119 -6.96 -2.29 18.15
CA ALA A 119 -6.16 -1.38 18.95
C ALA A 119 -6.69 -1.26 20.38
N VAL A 120 -5.82 -1.54 21.36
CA VAL A 120 -6.17 -1.48 22.79
C VAL A 120 -6.09 -0.05 23.34
N SER A 121 -5.20 0.78 22.80
CA SER A 121 -5.03 2.18 23.23
C SER A 121 -5.69 3.14 22.24
N PRO A 122 -6.31 4.24 22.72
CA PRO A 122 -6.85 5.28 21.85
C PRO A 122 -5.81 5.85 20.87
N GLU A 123 -4.56 5.99 21.31
CA GLU A 123 -3.48 6.54 20.48
C GLU A 123 -3.16 5.63 19.28
N VAL A 124 -3.11 4.31 19.49
CA VAL A 124 -2.89 3.35 18.41
C VAL A 124 -4.10 3.32 17.46
N LYS A 125 -5.31 3.43 18.00
CA LYS A 125 -6.53 3.51 17.19
C LYS A 125 -6.53 4.76 16.31
N ASP A 126 -6.19 5.91 16.87
CA ASP A 126 -6.13 7.19 16.14
C ASP A 126 -5.01 7.17 15.09
N MET A 127 -3.90 6.50 15.37
CA MET A 127 -2.81 6.26 14.42
C MET A 127 -3.32 5.51 13.18
N PHE A 128 -3.96 4.35 13.35
CA PHE A 128 -4.48 3.58 12.20
C PHE A 128 -5.65 4.27 11.49
N ASN A 129 -6.52 4.97 12.21
CA ASN A 129 -7.55 5.79 11.57
C ASN A 129 -6.95 6.90 10.70
N SER A 130 -5.84 7.51 11.16
CA SER A 130 -5.12 8.52 10.40
C SER A 130 -4.48 7.93 9.14
N LEU A 131 -3.89 6.73 9.24
CA LEU A 131 -3.35 6.00 8.08
C LEU A 131 -4.44 5.60 7.10
N LEU A 132 -5.57 5.08 7.59
CA LEU A 132 -6.74 4.74 6.77
C LEU A 132 -7.25 5.94 5.98
N LEU A 133 -7.41 7.10 6.64
CA LEU A 133 -7.85 8.32 5.97
C LEU A 133 -6.86 8.77 4.90
N ARG A 134 -5.56 8.72 5.21
CA ARG A 134 -4.50 9.06 4.24
C ARG A 134 -4.52 8.13 3.03
N GLU A 135 -4.67 6.83 3.24
CA GLU A 135 -4.76 5.84 2.16
C GLU A 135 -5.93 6.15 1.22
N MET A 136 -7.11 6.47 1.78
CA MET A 136 -8.28 6.86 1.00
C MET A 136 -8.04 8.16 0.18
N GLU A 137 -7.35 9.14 0.77
CA GLU A 137 -6.99 10.37 0.07
C GLU A 137 -5.97 10.15 -1.05
N GLU A 138 -4.93 9.35 -0.80
CA GLU A 138 -3.91 8.99 -1.80
C GLU A 138 -4.52 8.22 -2.97
N LYS A 139 -5.39 7.23 -2.68
CA LYS A 139 -6.18 6.53 -3.69
C LYS A 139 -6.97 7.49 -4.58
N GLN A 140 -7.66 8.47 -3.99
CA GLN A 140 -8.40 9.47 -4.78
C GLN A 140 -7.48 10.33 -5.67
N LYS A 141 -6.30 10.72 -5.17
CA LYS A 141 -5.31 11.47 -5.97
C LYS A 141 -4.77 10.63 -7.11
N LEU A 142 -4.46 9.36 -6.84
CA LEU A 142 -3.97 8.39 -7.80
C LEU A 142 -4.97 8.19 -8.94
N MET A 143 -6.23 7.91 -8.61
CA MET A 143 -7.31 7.71 -9.60
C MET A 143 -7.50 8.94 -10.49
N ARG A 144 -7.43 10.15 -9.92
CA ARG A 144 -7.53 11.39 -10.70
C ARG A 144 -6.35 11.58 -11.64
N ALA A 145 -5.14 11.28 -11.17
CA ALA A 145 -3.93 11.37 -11.99
C ALA A 145 -3.94 10.32 -13.12
N ALA A 146 -4.35 9.09 -12.82
CA ALA A 146 -4.53 8.03 -13.80
C ALA A 146 -5.58 8.41 -14.86
N ALA A 147 -6.74 8.96 -14.45
CA ALA A 147 -7.74 9.47 -15.38
C ALA A 147 -7.18 10.56 -16.30
N GLY A 148 -6.38 11.49 -15.77
CA GLY A 148 -5.70 12.49 -16.58
C GLY A 148 -4.73 11.91 -17.63
N LEU A 149 -4.21 10.70 -17.42
CA LEU A 149 -3.37 9.99 -18.41
C LEU A 149 -4.20 9.25 -19.47
N LEU A 150 -5.47 8.91 -19.19
CA LEU A 150 -6.39 8.37 -20.20
C LEU A 150 -6.76 9.40 -21.25
N ASP A 151 -6.88 10.65 -20.83
CA ASP A 151 -7.27 11.79 -21.68
C ASP A 151 -6.12 12.35 -22.55
N LEU A 152 -4.89 11.83 -22.41
CA LEU A 152 -3.69 12.17 -23.20
C LEU A 152 -3.51 11.27 -24.42
#